data_AF-I9L404-F1
#
_entry.id   AF-I9L404-F1
#
_cell.length_a   1.000
_cell.length_b   1.000
_cell.length_c   1.000
_cell.angle_alpha   90.00
_cell.angle_beta   90.00
_cell.angle_gamma   90.00
#
_symmetry.space_group_name_H-M   'P 1'
#
loop_
_entity.id
_entity.type
_entity.pdbx_description
1 polymer ?
#
loop_
_entity_poly.entity_id
_entity_poly.type
_entity_poly.pdbx_seq_one_letter_code
_entity_poly.pdbx_strand_id
1 'polypeptide(L)'
;MATRFPHGAGDKAASASGQPSRWKRNLLILVLLALGAWLGWAWQGLREEAMAGAAYGARVGCVCRYVSQRTIGSCEGDLKAAELRGAARLVSLSENPATRTVRASVPLLASQSADFRPERGCQLEAWRD
;
A
#
# COMPACT_ATOMS: atom_id res chain seq x y z
N MET A 1 -28.92 -22.54 78.38
CA MET A 1 -27.69 -23.24 77.97
C MET A 1 -27.95 -23.97 76.65
N ALA A 2 -26.96 -23.95 75.76
CA ALA A 2 -26.82 -24.70 74.50
C ALA A 2 -27.56 -24.17 73.24
N THR A 3 -26.76 -23.40 72.49
CA THR A 3 -26.71 -23.03 71.06
C THR A 3 -27.37 -23.95 70.02
N ARG A 4 -27.96 -23.33 68.98
CA ARG A 4 -27.91 -23.84 67.59
C ARG A 4 -27.93 -22.67 66.60
N PHE A 5 -26.77 -22.32 66.07
CA PHE A 5 -26.63 -21.43 64.91
C PHE A 5 -26.63 -22.27 63.64
N PRO A 6 -27.43 -21.94 62.61
CA PRO A 6 -27.33 -22.62 61.33
C PRO A 6 -26.07 -22.19 60.57
N HIS A 7 -25.45 -23.20 59.97
CA HIS A 7 -24.31 -23.18 59.07
C HIS A 7 -24.54 -22.28 57.86
N GLY A 8 -23.43 -21.70 57.37
CA GLY A 8 -23.43 -20.73 56.27
C GLY A 8 -23.75 -21.30 54.90
N ALA A 9 -24.01 -20.36 53.99
CA ALA A 9 -23.90 -20.54 52.54
C ALA A 9 -23.29 -19.24 52.00
N GLY A 10 -21.96 -19.24 51.90
CA GLY A 10 -21.25 -18.27 51.09
C GLY A 10 -21.31 -18.71 49.64
N ASP A 11 -22.29 -18.22 48.88
CA ASP A 11 -22.31 -18.45 47.44
C ASP A 11 -21.65 -17.28 46.72
N LYS A 12 -20.37 -17.50 46.44
CA LYS A 12 -19.61 -16.83 45.40
C LYS A 12 -20.40 -16.94 44.09
N ALA A 13 -21.06 -15.88 43.65
CA ALA A 13 -21.40 -15.71 42.23
C ALA A 13 -20.10 -15.37 41.49
N ALA A 14 -19.30 -16.41 41.26
CA ALA A 14 -18.10 -16.38 40.46
C ALA A 14 -18.41 -15.74 39.11
N SER A 15 -17.59 -14.74 38.77
CA SER A 15 -17.54 -14.13 37.45
C SER A 15 -17.56 -15.24 36.40
N ALA A 16 -18.60 -15.26 35.57
CA ALA A 16 -18.67 -16.08 34.38
C ALA A 16 -17.61 -15.56 33.40
N SER A 17 -16.35 -15.96 33.59
CA SER A 17 -15.31 -15.85 32.59
C SER A 17 -15.67 -16.81 31.47
N GLY A 18 -16.50 -16.35 30.54
CA GLY A 18 -16.89 -17.09 29.37
C GLY A 18 -15.63 -17.48 28.59
N GLN A 19 -15.15 -18.72 28.77
CA GLN A 19 -14.16 -19.30 27.87
C GLN A 19 -14.70 -19.14 26.46
N PRO A 20 -14.03 -18.39 25.57
CA PRO A 20 -14.44 -18.38 24.18
C PRO A 20 -14.33 -19.82 23.70
N SER A 21 -15.48 -20.44 23.44
CA SER A 21 -15.58 -21.78 22.87
C SER A 21 -14.50 -21.91 21.81
N ARG A 22 -13.66 -22.96 21.90
CA ARG A 22 -12.53 -23.16 20.99
C ARG A 22 -12.96 -23.07 19.51
N TRP A 23 -14.23 -23.35 19.23
CA TRP A 23 -14.87 -23.16 17.94
C TRP A 23 -14.96 -21.69 17.50
N LYS A 24 -15.39 -20.76 18.38
CA LYS A 24 -15.39 -19.31 18.09
C LYS A 24 -13.99 -18.79 17.81
N ARG A 25 -12.99 -19.27 18.56
CA ARG A 25 -11.58 -18.92 18.32
C ARG A 25 -11.08 -19.44 16.98
N ASN A 26 -11.37 -20.70 16.64
CA ASN A 26 -10.99 -21.27 15.35
C ASN A 26 -11.71 -20.56 14.17
N LEU A 27 -12.97 -20.20 14.33
CA LEU A 27 -13.71 -19.38 13.36
C LEU A 27 -13.04 -18.02 13.15
N LEU A 28 -12.67 -17.33 14.23
CA LEU A 28 -11.93 -16.07 14.16
C LEU A 28 -10.60 -16.22 13.40
N ILE A 29 -9.84 -17.28 13.69
CA ILE A 29 -8.58 -17.57 12.99
C ILE A 29 -8.83 -17.81 11.49
N LEU A 30 -9.84 -18.61 11.13
CA LEU A 30 -10.20 -18.87 9.74
C LEU A 30 -10.60 -17.59 8.99
N VAL A 31 -11.40 -16.73 9.62
CA VAL A 31 -11.79 -15.44 9.03
C VAL A 31 -10.56 -14.55 8.81
N LEU A 32 -9.65 -14.46 9.80
CA LEU A 32 -8.42 -13.67 9.65
C LEU A 32 -7.51 -14.21 8.54
N LEU A 33 -7.39 -15.53 8.41
CA LEU A 33 -6.63 -16.17 7.33
C LEU A 33 -7.25 -15.88 5.95
N ALA A 34 -8.57 -16.01 5.83
CA ALA A 34 -9.28 -15.70 4.59
C ALA A 34 -9.13 -14.23 4.21
N LEU A 35 -9.25 -13.31 5.18
CA LEU A 35 -9.05 -11.88 4.95
C LEU A 35 -7.62 -11.57 4.50
N GLY A 36 -6.64 -12.19 5.15
CA GLY A 36 -5.22 -12.05 4.80
C GLY A 36 -4.91 -12.56 3.39
N ALA A 37 -5.47 -13.72 3.00
CA ALA A 37 -5.31 -14.27 1.66
C ALA A 37 -5.96 -13.37 0.60
N TRP A 38 -7.16 -12.85 0.88
CA TRP A 38 -7.86 -11.93 -0.03
C TRP A 38 -7.12 -10.60 -0.20
N LEU A 39 -6.64 -10.01 0.90
CA LEU A 39 -5.80 -8.81 0.87
C LEU A 39 -4.52 -9.04 0.08
N GLY A 40 -3.84 -10.16 0.30
CA GLY A 40 -2.64 -10.52 -0.45
C GLY A 40 -2.89 -10.62 -1.96
N TRP A 41 -4.01 -11.22 -2.36
CA TRP A 41 -4.39 -11.32 -3.78
C TRP A 41 -4.75 -9.96 -4.39
N ALA A 42 -5.56 -9.16 -3.69
CA ALA A 42 -5.92 -7.82 -4.13
C ALA A 42 -4.68 -6.90 -4.26
N TRP A 43 -3.68 -7.07 -3.38
CA TRP A 43 -2.45 -6.31 -3.41
C TRP A 43 -1.61 -6.55 -4.66
N GLN A 44 -1.60 -7.79 -5.18
CA GLN A 44 -0.89 -8.09 -6.42
C GLN A 44 -1.47 -7.31 -7.60
N GLY A 45 -2.80 -7.31 -7.76
CA GLY A 45 -3.46 -6.55 -8.83
C GLY A 45 -3.17 -5.04 -8.77
N LEU A 46 -3.23 -4.46 -7.56
CA LEU A 46 -2.91 -3.04 -7.35
C LEU A 46 -1.45 -2.70 -7.64
N ARG A 47 -0.52 -3.62 -7.33
CA ARG A 47 0.91 -3.44 -7.55
C ARG A 47 1.24 -3.43 -9.04
N GLU A 48 0.63 -4.30 -9.84
CA GLU A 48 0.80 -4.31 -11.30
C GLU A 48 0.31 -3.00 -11.94
N GLU A 49 -0.89 -2.53 -11.56
CA GLU A 49 -1.42 -1.25 -12.03
C GLU A 49 -0.53 -0.06 -11.63
N ALA A 50 -0.07 -0.06 -10.38
CA ALA A 50 0.83 0.98 -9.87
C ALA A 50 2.19 0.96 -10.56
N MET A 51 2.73 -0.22 -10.89
CA MET A 51 3.98 -0.35 -11.63
C MET A 51 3.84 0.20 -13.06
N ALA A 52 2.76 -0.13 -13.76
CA ALA A 52 2.48 0.44 -15.08
C ALA A 52 2.32 1.97 -15.01
N GLY A 53 1.60 2.47 -14.00
CA GLY A 53 1.44 3.90 -13.74
C GLY A 53 2.75 4.61 -13.43
N ALA A 54 3.61 4.02 -12.61
CA ALA A 54 4.93 4.54 -12.29
C ALA A 54 5.85 4.55 -13.52
N ALA A 55 5.86 3.48 -14.32
CA ALA A 55 6.64 3.43 -15.55
C ALA A 55 6.20 4.51 -16.56
N TYR A 56 4.89 4.65 -16.76
CA TYR A 56 4.33 5.70 -17.60
C TYR A 56 4.70 7.09 -17.07
N GLY A 57 4.49 7.33 -15.77
CA GLY A 57 4.82 8.59 -15.11
C GLY A 57 6.29 8.95 -15.20
N ALA A 58 7.20 7.99 -15.01
CA ALA A 58 8.65 8.23 -15.10
C ALA A 58 9.05 8.65 -16.52
N ARG A 59 8.54 7.96 -17.55
CA ARG A 59 8.86 8.28 -18.94
C ARG A 59 8.28 9.62 -19.36
N VAL A 60 7.00 9.87 -19.09
CA VAL A 60 6.32 11.13 -19.43
C VAL A 60 6.91 12.30 -18.65
N GLY A 61 7.19 12.10 -17.36
CA GLY A 61 7.87 13.09 -16.53
C GLY A 61 9.26 13.44 -17.06
N CYS A 62 10.05 12.43 -17.47
CA CYS A 62 11.34 12.65 -18.12
C CYS A 62 11.22 13.47 -19.41
N VAL A 63 10.28 13.12 -20.29
CA VAL A 63 10.07 13.84 -21.55
C VAL A 63 9.63 15.28 -21.27
N CYS A 64 8.66 15.48 -20.38
CA CYS A 64 8.18 16.80 -20.00
C CYS A 64 9.31 17.68 -19.42
N ARG A 65 10.19 17.09 -18.61
CA ARG A 65 11.30 17.81 -17.98
C ARG A 65 12.46 18.14 -18.92
N TYR A 66 12.93 17.16 -19.68
CA TYR A 66 14.18 17.28 -20.46
C TYR A 66 13.96 17.58 -21.95
N VAL A 67 12.83 17.15 -22.53
CA VAL A 67 12.49 17.44 -23.93
C VAL A 67 11.68 18.73 -24.01
N SER A 68 10.61 18.84 -23.20
CA SER A 68 9.75 20.03 -23.19
C SER A 68 10.25 21.16 -22.29
N GLN A 69 11.37 20.95 -21.57
CA GLN A 69 12.03 21.93 -20.71
C GLN A 69 11.10 22.57 -19.65
N ARG A 70 10.08 21.82 -19.19
CA ARG A 70 9.16 22.27 -18.14
C ARG A 70 9.70 21.94 -16.75
N THR A 71 9.17 22.61 -15.73
CA THR A 71 9.49 22.27 -14.34
C THR A 71 8.83 20.94 -13.96
N ILE A 72 9.51 20.13 -13.14
CA ILE A 72 8.99 18.81 -12.73
C ILE A 72 7.62 18.91 -12.04
N GLY A 73 7.37 19.98 -11.28
CA GLY A 73 6.10 20.22 -10.61
C GLY A 73 4.93 20.45 -11.58
N SER A 74 5.17 21.10 -12.73
CA SER A 74 4.14 21.22 -13.77
C SER A 74 3.83 19.86 -14.38
N CYS A 75 4.85 19.05 -14.64
CA CYS A 75 4.69 17.71 -15.19
C CYS A 75 3.91 16.78 -14.23
N GLU A 76 4.19 16.88 -12.93
CA GLU A 76 3.45 16.13 -11.91
C GLU A 76 1.98 16.59 -11.83
N GLY A 77 1.72 17.89 -11.94
CA GLY A 77 0.36 18.43 -12.02
C GLY A 77 -0.42 17.87 -13.21
N ASP A 78 0.21 17.84 -14.39
CA ASP A 78 -0.39 17.32 -15.62
C ASP A 78 -0.73 15.81 -15.48
N LEU A 79 0.14 15.03 -14.84
CA LEU A 79 -0.12 13.59 -14.58
C LEU A 79 -1.25 13.38 -13.58
N LYS A 80 -1.33 14.19 -12.53
CA LYS A 80 -2.43 14.13 -11.56
C LYS A 80 -3.77 14.55 -12.19
N ALA A 81 -3.75 15.46 -13.15
CA ALA A 81 -4.91 15.89 -13.92
C ALA A 81 -5.34 14.85 -14.96
N ALA A 82 -4.43 14.01 -15.47
CA ALA A 82 -4.71 12.98 -16.47
C ALA A 82 -5.53 11.77 -15.95
N GLU A 83 -6.10 11.86 -14.73
CA GLU A 83 -7.00 10.87 -14.11
C GLU A 83 -6.58 9.40 -14.31
N LEU A 84 -5.29 9.12 -14.05
CA LEU A 84 -4.78 7.74 -14.03
C LEU A 84 -5.65 6.86 -13.11
N ARG A 85 -5.94 5.63 -13.56
CA ARG A 85 -6.84 4.72 -12.82
C ARG A 85 -6.16 4.18 -11.55
N GLY A 86 -6.98 3.89 -10.54
CA GLY A 86 -6.56 3.18 -9.34
C GLY A 86 -5.43 3.89 -8.59
N ALA A 87 -4.44 3.13 -8.16
CA ALA A 87 -3.32 3.65 -7.39
C ALA A 87 -2.34 4.51 -8.21
N ALA A 88 -2.36 4.39 -9.54
CA ALA A 88 -1.53 5.22 -10.42
C ALA A 88 -1.88 6.72 -10.36
N ARG A 89 -3.07 7.09 -9.85
CA ARG A 89 -3.42 8.50 -9.57
C ARG A 89 -2.51 9.14 -8.52
N LEU A 90 -1.92 8.33 -7.64
CA LEU A 90 -1.05 8.79 -6.55
C LEU A 90 0.43 8.85 -6.97
N VAL A 91 0.72 8.87 -8.27
CA VAL A 91 2.09 9.03 -8.77
C VAL A 91 2.65 10.38 -8.31
N SER A 92 3.82 10.33 -7.68
CA SER A 92 4.68 11.48 -7.40
C SER A 92 5.92 11.42 -8.27
N LEU A 93 6.40 12.57 -8.74
CA LEU A 93 7.62 12.69 -9.52
C LEU A 93 8.73 13.33 -8.70
N SER A 94 9.93 12.79 -8.84
CA SER A 94 11.16 13.34 -8.27
C SER A 94 12.25 13.33 -9.32
N GLU A 95 12.98 14.44 -9.47
CA GLU A 95 14.09 14.54 -10.42
C GLU A 95 15.45 14.47 -9.73
N ASN A 96 16.40 13.82 -10.40
CA ASN A 96 17.82 13.89 -10.08
C ASN A 96 18.55 14.60 -11.24
N PRO A 97 18.90 15.88 -11.08
CA PRO A 97 19.54 16.65 -12.16
C PRO A 97 20.97 16.19 -12.46
N ALA A 98 21.68 15.57 -11.52
CA ALA A 98 23.06 15.11 -11.72
C ALA A 98 23.14 13.97 -12.73
N THR A 99 22.22 13.02 -12.66
CA THR A 99 22.15 11.86 -13.56
C THR A 99 21.14 12.03 -14.70
N ARG A 100 20.42 13.15 -14.72
CA ARG A 100 19.28 13.43 -15.61
C ARG A 100 18.22 12.33 -15.57
N THR A 101 17.88 11.90 -14.36
CA THR A 101 16.92 10.81 -14.12
C THR A 101 15.66 11.36 -13.49
N VAL A 102 14.49 10.93 -13.95
CA VAL A 102 13.20 11.18 -13.29
C VAL A 102 12.69 9.89 -12.68
N ARG A 103 12.33 9.94 -11.40
CA ARG A 103 11.72 8.85 -10.65
C ARG A 103 10.23 9.13 -10.45
N ALA A 104 9.41 8.17 -10.79
CA ALA A 104 8.00 8.15 -10.44
C ALA A 104 7.75 7.08 -9.37
N SER A 105 6.97 7.41 -8.36
CA SER A 105 6.60 6.45 -7.31
C SER A 105 5.13 6.56 -6.97
N VAL A 106 4.52 5.39 -6.76
CA VAL A 106 3.21 5.23 -6.14
C VAL A 106 3.46 4.75 -4.72
N PRO A 107 3.04 5.51 -3.68
CA PRO A 107 3.29 5.16 -2.29
C PRO A 107 2.89 3.72 -1.98
N LEU A 108 3.79 2.98 -1.30
CA LEU A 108 3.60 1.60 -0.83
C LEU A 108 3.40 0.50 -1.89
N LEU A 109 3.37 0.86 -3.18
CA LEU A 109 3.04 -0.09 -4.25
C LEU A 109 4.19 -0.28 -5.24
N ALA A 110 4.69 0.81 -5.83
CA ALA A 110 5.62 0.72 -6.95
C ALA A 110 6.50 1.96 -7.11
N SER A 111 7.68 1.79 -7.70
CA SER A 111 8.51 2.91 -8.12
C SER A 111 9.28 2.55 -9.37
N GLN A 112 9.37 3.48 -10.32
CA GLN A 112 10.15 3.33 -11.55
C GLN A 112 10.93 4.61 -11.85
N SER A 113 12.05 4.46 -12.54
CA SER A 113 12.92 5.56 -12.96
C SER A 113 13.11 5.57 -14.47
N ALA A 114 13.33 6.75 -15.03
CA ALA A 114 13.70 6.94 -16.42
C ALA A 114 14.90 7.87 -16.54
N ASP A 115 15.93 7.47 -17.27
CA ASP A 115 17.11 8.28 -17.55
C ASP A 115 17.02 8.97 -18.92
N PHE A 116 17.45 10.24 -18.97
CA PHE A 116 17.52 11.00 -20.20
C PHE A 116 18.93 10.96 -20.78
N ARG A 117 19.04 10.46 -22.01
CA ARG A 117 20.26 10.50 -22.83
C ARG A 117 20.01 11.27 -24.12
N PRO A 118 20.84 12.24 -24.53
CA PRO A 118 20.64 12.97 -25.78
C PRO A 118 20.50 12.06 -27.00
N GLU A 119 21.30 10.98 -27.06
CA GLU A 119 21.32 10.04 -28.19
C GLU A 119 20.11 9.10 -28.25
N ARG A 120 19.45 8.82 -27.11
CA ARG A 120 18.40 7.78 -27.00
C ARG A 120 17.05 8.32 -26.49
N GLY A 121 17.00 9.58 -26.07
CA GLY A 121 15.86 10.18 -25.38
C GLY A 121 15.69 9.65 -23.95
N CYS A 122 14.44 9.69 -23.47
CA CYS A 122 14.05 9.15 -22.17
C CYS A 122 13.84 7.63 -22.25
N GLN A 123 14.69 6.86 -21.58
CA GLN A 123 14.53 5.42 -21.42
C GLN A 123 14.16 5.07 -19.99
N LEU A 124 13.35 4.02 -19.84
CA LEU A 124 13.04 3.45 -18.54
C LEU A 124 14.20 2.60 -18.06
N GLU A 125 14.50 2.69 -16.77
CA GLU A 125 15.38 1.74 -16.11
C GLU A 125 14.72 0.35 -16.07
N ALA A 126 15.56 -0.68 -16.06
CA ALA A 126 15.09 -2.06 -15.95
C ALA A 126 14.18 -2.20 -14.72
N TRP A 127 13.08 -2.93 -14.91
CA TRP A 127 12.17 -3.25 -13.82
C TRP A 127 12.93 -4.06 -12.77
N ARG A 128 12.82 -3.65 -11.50
CA ARG A 128 13.34 -4.41 -10.37
C ARG A 128 12.14 -5.02 -9.64
N ASP A 129 12.09 -6.35 -9.66
CA ASP A 129 11.02 -7.17 -9.05
C ASP A 129 10.93 -7.00 -7.52
#